data_AF-A0A935XLK8-F1
#
_entry.id   AF-A0A935XLK8-F1
#
_cell.length_a   1.000
_cell.length_b   1.000
_cell.length_c   1.000
_cell.angle_alpha   90.00
_cell.angle_beta   90.00
_cell.angle_gamma   90.00
#
_symmetry.space_group_name_H-M   'P 1'
#
loop_
_entity.id
_entity.type
_entity.pdbx_description
1 polymer ?
#
loop_
_entity_poly.entity_id
_entity_poly.type
_entity_poly.pdbx_seq_one_letter_code
_entity_poly.pdbx_strand_id
1 'polypeptide(L)'
;MAGPGTNTFSERRLRRDDGSMVTVETASVSFLERGRLLVQTVVRDVTEVRMARDRLAEREQRLRDLLEASHEYVWETDADWRYTYLSPRVEEVLGSRRAEMLGRTPPGVHAARRGAHQVRPGSPASPHVASRSATWCTVRSPSPGA
;
A
#
# COMPACT_ATOMS: atom_id res chain seq x y z
N MET A 1 42.86 1.65 0.32
CA MET A 1 43.02 3.11 0.22
C MET A 1 42.07 3.61 -0.86
N ALA A 2 41.10 4.45 -0.51
CA ALA A 2 40.21 5.10 -1.48
C ALA A 2 40.96 6.27 -2.14
N GLY A 3 40.94 6.34 -3.47
CA GLY A 3 41.63 7.40 -4.23
C GLY A 3 40.91 8.75 -4.14
N PRO A 4 41.56 9.85 -4.54
CA PRO A 4 40.91 11.16 -4.62
C PRO A 4 39.68 11.07 -5.54
N GLY A 5 38.50 11.38 -4.99
CA GLY A 5 37.22 11.36 -5.69
C GLY A 5 36.29 10.17 -5.39
N THR A 6 36.68 9.19 -4.56
CA THR A 6 35.76 8.09 -4.19
C THR A 6 34.75 8.55 -3.13
N ASN A 7 33.53 8.88 -3.57
CA ASN A 7 32.42 9.13 -2.66
C ASN A 7 32.05 7.83 -1.93
N THR A 8 32.49 7.69 -0.69
CA THR A 8 32.21 6.49 0.12
C THR A 8 31.00 6.78 0.99
N PHE A 9 29.85 6.28 0.58
CA PHE A 9 28.65 6.26 1.42
C PHE A 9 28.77 5.13 2.44
N SER A 10 28.71 5.48 3.72
CA SER A 10 28.74 4.50 4.80
C SER A 10 27.70 4.83 5.87
N GLU A 11 26.92 3.83 6.25
CA GLU A 11 25.99 3.94 7.37
C GLU A 11 26.72 3.62 8.68
N ARG A 12 26.52 4.45 9.70
CA ARG A 12 27.08 4.22 11.02
C ARG A 12 26.07 4.60 12.10
N ARG A 13 26.13 3.87 13.21
CA ARG A 13 25.47 4.29 14.43
C ARG A 13 26.39 5.23 15.20
N LEU A 14 25.93 6.44 15.45
CA LEU A 14 26.61 7.42 16.29
C LEU A 14 25.84 7.62 17.59
N ARG A 15 26.59 7.97 18.63
CA ARG A 15 26.02 8.39 19.91
C ARG A 15 26.04 9.91 19.96
N ARG A 16 24.89 10.52 20.19
CA ARG A 16 24.79 11.96 20.48
C ARG A 16 25.41 12.28 21.84
N ASP A 17 25.66 13.56 22.08
CA ASP A 17 26.14 14.07 23.36
C ASP A 17 25.17 13.77 24.52
N ASP A 18 23.86 13.78 24.24
CA ASP A 18 22.78 13.38 25.16
C ASP A 18 22.73 11.86 25.45
N GLY A 19 23.58 11.05 24.79
CA GLY A 19 23.64 9.60 24.95
C GLY A 19 22.70 8.80 24.05
N SER A 20 21.80 9.43 23.30
CA SER A 20 20.94 8.76 22.33
C SER A 20 21.72 8.21 21.15
N MET A 21 21.24 7.11 20.56
CA MET A 21 21.84 6.50 19.38
C MET A 21 21.08 6.95 18.13
N VAL A 22 21.80 7.51 17.17
CA VAL A 22 21.26 7.87 15.86
C VAL A 22 21.95 7.08 14.77
N THR A 23 21.18 6.68 13.76
CA THR A 23 21.74 6.12 12.53
C THR A 23 22.03 7.28 11.62
N VAL A 24 23.30 7.42 11.23
CA VAL A 24 23.74 8.44 10.30
C VAL A 24 24.23 7.80 9.02
N GLU A 25 23.97 8.50 7.92
CA GLU A 25 24.63 8.27 6.65
C GLU A 25 25.79 9.25 6.55
N THR A 26 26.99 8.73 6.27
CA THR A 26 28.20 9.54 6.14
C THR A 26 28.76 9.42 4.74
N ALA A 27 28.97 10.56 4.10
CA ALA A 27 29.66 10.67 2.82
C ALA A 27 30.90 11.55 3.00
N SER A 28 32.06 11.03 2.62
CA SER A 28 33.33 11.76 2.71
C SER A 28 33.97 11.89 1.34
N VAL A 29 34.42 13.11 1.03
CA VAL A 29 35.23 13.41 -0.14
C VAL A 29 36.56 14.01 0.32
N SER A 30 37.65 13.55 -0.28
CA SER A 30 38.98 14.09 -0.05
C SER A 30 39.47 14.84 -1.29
N PHE A 31 40.12 15.99 -1.06
CA PHE A 31 40.67 16.82 -2.12
C PHE A 31 41.94 17.53 -1.66
N LEU A 32 42.77 17.92 -2.63
CA LEU A 32 44.00 18.66 -2.38
C LEU A 32 43.74 20.16 -2.56
N GLU A 33 44.07 20.95 -1.54
CA GLU A 33 44.00 22.42 -1.61
C GLU A 33 45.33 23.00 -1.10
N ARG A 34 46.03 23.77 -1.96
CA ARG A 34 47.34 24.39 -1.65
C ARG A 34 48.37 23.41 -1.07
N GLY A 35 48.41 22.18 -1.59
CA GLY A 35 49.32 21.12 -1.15
C GLY A 35 48.92 20.44 0.17
N ARG A 36 47.76 20.76 0.74
CA ARG A 36 47.20 20.08 1.91
C ARG A 36 46.06 19.16 1.49
N LEU A 37 46.06 17.94 2.03
CA LEU A 37 44.93 17.03 1.89
C LEU A 37 43.83 17.45 2.85
N LEU A 38 42.68 17.83 2.32
CA LEU A 38 41.47 18.13 3.07
C LEU A 38 40.46 17.02 2.90
N VAL A 39 39.68 16.76 3.95
CA VAL A 39 38.58 15.80 3.94
C VAL A 39 37.32 16.54 4.37
N GLN A 40 36.34 16.60 3.46
CA GLN A 40 35.01 17.07 3.79
C GLN A 40 34.13 15.85 4.06
N THR A 41 33.46 15.86 5.20
CA THR A 41 32.53 14.80 5.58
C THR A 41 31.16 15.41 5.83
N VAL A 42 30.15 14.88 5.17
CA VAL A 42 28.75 15.17 5.44
C VAL A 42 28.19 14.02 6.27
N VAL A 43 27.59 14.37 7.40
CA VAL A 43 26.90 13.42 8.29
C VAL A 43 25.43 13.80 8.29
N ARG A 44 24.58 12.88 7.84
CA ARG A 44 23.13 13.07 7.82
C ARG A 44 22.49 12.09 8.79
N ASP A 45 21.73 12.60 9.75
CA ASP A 45 20.85 11.76 10.56
C ASP A 45 19.72 11.21 9.67
N VAL A 46 19.61 9.88 9.61
CA VAL A 46 18.60 9.17 8.82
C VAL A 46 17.66 8.35 9.71
N THR A 47 17.73 8.54 11.03
CA THR A 47 16.96 7.76 12.01
C THR A 47 15.46 7.86 11.75
N GLU A 48 14.94 9.08 11.63
CA GLU A 48 13.50 9.32 11.42
C GLU A 48 13.02 8.76 10.08
N VAL A 49 13.79 8.97 9.02
CA VAL A 49 13.47 8.49 7.67
C VAL A 49 13.38 6.96 7.64
N ARG A 50 14.32 6.27 8.31
CA ARG A 50 14.28 4.81 8.43
C ARG A 50 13.09 4.34 9.24
N MET A 51 12.85 4.92 10.41
CA MET A 51 11.71 4.54 11.24
C MET A 51 10.37 4.72 10.52
N ALA A 52 10.20 5.79 9.76
CA ALA A 52 9.00 6.00 8.96
C ALA A 52 8.85 4.95 7.85
N ARG A 53 9.94 4.64 7.15
CA ARG A 53 9.97 3.61 6.09
C ARG A 53 9.66 2.22 6.64
N ASP A 54 10.27 1.85 7.77
CA ASP A 54 10.09 0.55 8.39
C ASP A 54 8.65 0.39 8.90
N ARG A 55 8.09 1.42 9.55
CA ARG A 55 6.69 1.44 9.97
C ARG A 55 5.71 1.34 8.79
N LEU A 56 6.02 1.99 7.67
CA LEU A 56 5.21 1.87 6.46
C LEU A 56 5.27 0.45 5.91
N ALA A 57 6.46 -0.12 5.77
CA ALA A 57 6.66 -1.48 5.27
C ALA A 57 5.96 -2.52 6.16
N GLU A 58 6.03 -2.37 7.49
CA GLU A 58 5.33 -3.23 8.44
C GLU A 58 3.81 -3.14 8.29
N ARG A 59 3.27 -1.93 8.15
CA ARG A 59 1.83 -1.72 7.93
C ARG A 59 1.37 -2.32 6.60
N GLU A 60 2.12 -2.11 5.53
CA GLU A 60 1.83 -2.68 4.22
C GLU A 60 1.88 -4.21 4.25
N GLN A 61 2.88 -4.79 4.92
CA GLN A 61 2.97 -6.24 5.07
C GLN A 61 1.78 -6.79 5.85
N ARG A 62 1.45 -6.17 6.99
CA ARG A 62 0.29 -6.57 7.78
C ARG A 62 -1.01 -6.45 7.00
N LEU A 63 -1.16 -5.41 6.16
CA LEU A 63 -2.32 -5.28 5.28
C LEU A 63 -2.36 -6.41 4.24
N ARG A 64 -1.23 -6.75 3.62
CA ARG A 64 -1.14 -7.90 2.70
C ARG A 64 -1.53 -9.20 3.40
N ASP A 65 -0.96 -9.47 4.57
CA ASP A 65 -1.24 -10.68 5.35
C ASP A 65 -2.73 -10.78 5.72
N LEU A 66 -3.35 -9.66 6.11
CA LEU A 66 -4.78 -9.61 6.41
C LEU A 66 -5.64 -9.87 5.17
N LEU A 67 -5.30 -9.30 4.02
CA LEU A 67 -6.02 -9.53 2.76
C LEU A 67 -5.86 -10.98 2.28
N GLU A 68 -4.67 -11.56 2.44
CA GLU A 68 -4.40 -12.96 2.14
C GLU A 68 -5.08 -13.92 3.12
N ALA A 69 -5.26 -13.53 4.38
CA ALA A 69 -5.99 -14.32 5.36
C ALA A 69 -7.53 -14.17 5.20
N SER A 70 -8.01 -13.01 4.80
CA SER A 70 -9.43 -12.80 4.52
C SER A 70 -9.80 -13.52 3.22
N HIS A 71 -10.76 -14.44 3.26
CA HIS A 71 -11.33 -15.07 2.08
C HIS A 71 -12.19 -14.11 1.23
N GLU A 72 -11.89 -12.82 1.28
CA GLU A 72 -12.57 -11.75 0.58
C GLU A 72 -11.76 -11.38 -0.67
N TYR A 73 -12.46 -10.90 -1.70
CA TYR A 73 -11.86 -10.35 -2.90
C TYR A 73 -12.24 -8.88 -3.00
N VAL A 74 -11.31 -8.07 -3.50
CA VAL A 74 -11.49 -6.62 -3.63
C VAL A 74 -11.69 -6.29 -5.10
N TRP A 75 -12.64 -5.41 -5.38
CA TRP A 75 -12.89 -4.91 -6.72
C TRP A 75 -13.15 -3.42 -6.75
N GLU A 76 -12.83 -2.79 -7.87
CA GLU A 76 -13.15 -1.40 -8.15
C GLU A 76 -13.97 -1.32 -9.44
N THR A 77 -14.79 -0.27 -9.56
CA THR A 77 -15.58 -0.02 -10.75
C THR A 77 -15.46 1.42 -11.24
N ASP A 78 -15.67 1.62 -12.53
CA ASP A 78 -15.86 2.96 -13.11
C ASP A 78 -17.25 3.54 -12.82
N ALA A 79 -17.52 4.74 -13.33
CA ALA A 79 -18.81 5.43 -13.17
C ALA A 79 -19.99 4.69 -13.83
N ASP A 80 -19.72 3.81 -14.80
CA ASP A 80 -20.69 2.93 -15.45
C ASP A 80 -20.78 1.55 -14.78
N TRP A 81 -20.21 1.41 -13.58
CA TRP A 81 -20.17 0.20 -12.77
C TRP A 81 -19.47 -0.97 -13.45
N ARG A 82 -18.52 -0.71 -14.34
CA ARG A 82 -17.70 -1.76 -14.96
C ARG A 82 -16.47 -2.00 -14.11
N TYR A 83 -16.10 -3.26 -13.91
CA TYR A 83 -14.90 -3.63 -13.16
C TYR A 83 -13.65 -2.99 -13.78
N THR A 84 -12.98 -2.13 -13.02
CA THR A 84 -11.68 -1.53 -13.38
C THR A 84 -10.52 -2.25 -12.72
N TYR A 85 -10.77 -2.87 -11.56
CA TYR A 85 -9.81 -3.67 -10.83
C TYR A 85 -10.50 -4.86 -10.15
N LEU A 86 -9.82 -6.00 -10.12
CA LEU A 86 -10.21 -7.20 -9.41
C LEU A 86 -8.95 -7.84 -8.81
N SER A 87 -8.97 -8.14 -7.51
CA SER A 87 -7.87 -8.88 -6.88
C SER A 87 -7.74 -10.27 -7.51
N PRO A 88 -6.51 -10.83 -7.63
CA PRO A 88 -6.29 -12.13 -8.28
C PRO A 88 -7.14 -13.26 -7.69
N ARG A 89 -7.43 -13.17 -6.39
CA ARG A 89 -8.21 -14.14 -5.64
C ARG A 89 -9.66 -14.27 -6.09
N VAL A 90 -10.19 -13.32 -6.87
CA VAL A 90 -11.54 -13.43 -7.43
C VAL A 90 -11.73 -14.73 -8.24
N GLU A 91 -10.67 -15.22 -8.86
CA GLU A 91 -10.71 -16.46 -9.65
C GLU A 91 -10.95 -17.69 -8.76
N GLU A 92 -10.39 -17.70 -7.55
CA GLU A 92 -10.59 -18.75 -6.56
C GLU A 92 -12.00 -18.71 -5.97
N VAL A 93 -12.53 -17.51 -5.69
CA VAL A 93 -13.80 -17.34 -4.99
C VAL A 93 -15.01 -17.46 -5.92
N LEU A 94 -14.95 -16.87 -7.11
CA LEU A 94 -16.06 -16.83 -8.07
C LEU A 94 -15.90 -17.85 -9.21
N GLY A 95 -14.76 -18.54 -9.31
CA GLY A 95 -14.49 -19.53 -10.35
C GLY A 95 -14.39 -18.96 -11.77
N SER A 96 -14.38 -17.64 -11.92
CA SER A 96 -14.35 -16.94 -13.21
C SER A 96 -13.03 -16.21 -13.38
N ARG A 97 -12.46 -16.23 -14.59
CA ARG A 97 -11.18 -15.56 -14.87
C ARG A 97 -11.31 -14.05 -14.75
N ARG A 98 -10.37 -13.40 -14.07
CA ARG A 98 -10.37 -11.95 -13.88
C ARG A 98 -10.43 -11.20 -15.21
N ALA A 99 -9.69 -11.69 -16.21
CA ALA A 99 -9.60 -11.07 -17.53
C ALA A 99 -10.95 -11.07 -18.26
N GLU A 100 -11.81 -12.04 -17.98
CA GLU A 100 -13.14 -12.12 -18.56
C GLU A 100 -14.12 -11.18 -17.85
N MET A 101 -13.87 -10.86 -16.59
CA MET A 101 -14.72 -10.00 -15.76
C MET A 101 -14.39 -8.51 -15.90
N LEU A 102 -13.13 -8.14 -16.13
CA LEU A 102 -12.73 -6.74 -16.32
C LEU A 102 -13.53 -6.08 -17.45
N GLY A 103 -14.00 -4.86 -17.22
CA GLY A 103 -14.87 -4.11 -18.13
C GLY A 103 -16.34 -4.55 -18.15
N ARG A 104 -16.72 -5.62 -17.44
CA ARG A 104 -18.11 -6.04 -17.26
C ARG A 104 -18.71 -5.44 -16.00
N THR A 105 -20.03 -5.37 -15.99
CA THR A 105 -20.80 -4.90 -14.83
C THR A 105 -21.07 -6.08 -13.87
N PRO A 106 -20.97 -5.88 -12.54
CA PRO A 106 -21.31 -6.91 -11.56
C PRO A 106 -22.73 -7.47 -11.77
N PRO A 107 -22.93 -8.79 -11.58
CA PRO A 107 -24.26 -9.39 -11.60
C PRO A 107 -25.19 -8.68 -10.61
N GLY A 108 -26.40 -8.30 -11.03
CA GLY A 108 -27.38 -7.59 -10.20
C GLY A 108 -27.39 -6.07 -10.32
N VAL A 109 -26.29 -5.43 -10.76
CA VAL A 109 -26.24 -3.96 -10.94
C VAL A 109 -27.03 -3.51 -12.19
N HIS A 110 -27.13 -4.38 -13.21
CA HIS A 110 -27.99 -4.13 -14.38
C HIS A 110 -29.49 -4.05 -14.06
N ALA A 111 -29.95 -4.64 -12.95
CA ALA A 111 -31.37 -4.62 -12.57
C ALA A 111 -31.83 -3.27 -11.99
N ALA A 112 -30.92 -2.52 -11.33
CA ALA A 112 -31.24 -1.24 -10.70
C ALA A 112 -31.54 -0.11 -11.70
N ARG A 113 -31.10 -0.22 -12.97
CA ARG A 113 -31.38 0.79 -14.01
C ARG A 113 -32.76 0.69 -14.66
N ARG A 114 -33.48 -0.44 -14.55
CA ARG A 114 -34.78 -0.66 -15.22
C ARG A 114 -36.01 -0.59 -14.32
N GLY A 115 -35.84 -0.38 -13.00
CA GLY A 115 -36.92 -0.43 -12.02
C GLY A 115 -36.81 0.62 -10.92
N ALA A 116 -36.42 1.85 -11.25
CA ALA A 116 -36.45 2.97 -10.31
C ALA A 116 -37.90 3.47 -10.08
N HIS A 117 -38.79 2.58 -9.66
CA HIS A 117 -39.96 2.94 -8.88
C HIS A 117 -40.42 1.70 -8.08
N GLN A 118 -40.47 1.88 -6.76
CA GLN A 118 -41.02 0.97 -5.75
C GLN A 118 -40.05 -0.01 -5.08
N VAL A 119 -39.25 0.53 -4.16
CA VAL A 119 -38.69 -0.22 -3.03
C VAL A 119 -39.85 -0.64 -2.12
N ARG A 120 -40.09 -1.95 -1.96
CA ARG A 120 -40.94 -2.48 -0.86
C ARG A 120 -40.10 -2.53 0.42
N PRO A 121 -40.63 -2.05 1.57
CA PRO A 121 -39.91 -2.10 2.83
C PRO A 121 -39.96 -3.52 3.40
N GLY A 122 -38.80 -4.12 3.70
CA GLY A 122 -38.77 -5.46 4.31
C GLY A 122 -37.49 -6.28 4.15
N SER A 123 -36.42 -5.75 3.56
CA SER A 123 -35.09 -6.38 3.60
C SER A 123 -34.13 -5.39 4.25
N PRO A 124 -33.25 -5.81 5.19
CA PRO A 124 -32.52 -4.88 6.04
C PRO A 124 -31.41 -4.21 5.22
N ALA A 125 -31.79 -3.16 4.50
CA ALA A 125 -30.88 -2.11 4.11
C ALA A 125 -30.41 -1.44 5.39
N SER A 126 -29.14 -1.60 5.75
CA SER A 126 -28.49 -0.63 6.63
C SER A 126 -27.98 0.52 5.74
N PRO A 127 -28.55 1.73 5.87
CA PRO A 127 -28.21 2.87 5.06
C PRO A 127 -27.11 3.65 5.77
N HIS A 128 -25.85 3.33 5.48
CA HIS A 128 -24.78 4.29 5.70
C HIS A 128 -23.85 4.23 4.51
N VAL A 129 -23.87 5.30 3.70
CA VAL A 129 -22.67 6.05 3.33
C VAL A 129 -23.11 7.15 2.37
N ALA A 130 -23.10 8.37 2.91
CA ALA A 130 -23.03 9.58 2.12
C ALA A 130 -21.59 9.72 1.58
N SER A 131 -21.51 9.89 0.26
CA SER A 131 -20.45 10.58 -0.49
C SER A 131 -19.02 10.01 -0.51
N ARG A 132 -18.55 9.90 -1.77
CA ARG A 132 -17.17 9.83 -2.28
C ARG A 132 -16.41 8.51 -2.06
N SER A 133 -16.66 7.62 -3.02
CA SER A 133 -15.65 6.86 -3.80
C SER A 133 -14.70 5.96 -3.03
N ALA A 134 -15.26 4.89 -2.48
CA ALA A 134 -14.70 3.52 -2.43
C ALA A 134 -15.80 2.63 -1.85
N THR A 135 -16.63 2.02 -2.69
CA THR A 135 -17.73 1.18 -2.23
C THR A 135 -17.19 -0.20 -1.85
N TRP A 136 -16.90 -0.38 -0.57
CA TRP A 136 -16.59 -1.70 0.00
C TRP A 136 -17.90 -2.49 0.13
N CYS A 137 -18.10 -3.50 -0.73
CA CYS A 137 -19.17 -4.47 -0.58
C CYS A 137 -18.55 -5.80 -0.09
N THR A 138 -18.67 -6.09 1.20
CA THR A 138 -18.36 -7.41 1.74
C THR A 138 -19.47 -8.38 1.38
N VAL A 139 -19.30 -9.13 0.29
CA VAL A 139 -20.13 -10.31 0.02
C VAL A 139 -19.55 -11.47 0.84
N ARG A 140 -20.17 -11.75 1.97
CA ARG A 140 -19.84 -12.90 2.82
C ARG A 140 -20.21 -14.18 2.05
N SER A 141 -19.24 -15.04 1.78
CA SER A 141 -19.51 -16.37 1.22
C SER A 141 -20.28 -17.22 2.24
N PRO A 142 -21.17 -18.13 1.80
CA PRO A 142 -21.77 -19.10 2.70
C PRO A 142 -20.68 -20.04 3.20
N SER A 143 -20.56 -20.19 4.51
CA SER A 143 -19.73 -21.22 5.14
C SER A 143 -20.11 -22.60 4.57
N PRO A 144 -19.14 -23.44 4.13
CA PRO A 144 -19.45 -24.82 3.78
C PRO A 144 -19.92 -25.54 5.07
N GLY A 145 -21.07 -26.19 4.97
CA GLY A 145 -21.91 -26.58 6.09
C GLY A 145 -21.29 -27.54 7.11
N ALA A 146 -21.92 -27.50 8.29
CA ALA A 146 -22.01 -28.59 9.24
C ALA A 146 -22.88 -29.74 8.69
#